data_AF-A0AAU5CYP4-F1
#
_entry.id   AF-A0AAU5CYP4-F1
#
_cell.length_a   1.000
_cell.length_b   1.000
_cell.length_c   1.000
_cell.angle_alpha   90.00
_cell.angle_beta   90.00
_cell.angle_gamma   90.00
#
_symmetry.space_group_name_H-M   'P 1'
#
loop_
_entity.id
_entity.type
_entity.pdbx_description
1 polymer ?
#
loop_
_entity_poly.entity_id
_entity_poly.type
_entity_poly.pdbx_seq_one_letter_code
_entity_poly.pdbx_strand_id
1 'polypeptide(L)'
;MDAYTLWRSLPFPRSGPLEESITIRSDLALADEYVTTVIRFVERGIFKPAVPDVLAFLEEVLERIERLSDNGGPETQEIARSQHAYAALMHVVYSKFLEAGAEQEG
;
A
#
# COMPACT_ATOMS: atom_id res chain seq x y z
N MET A 1 -11.83 -14.03 2.75
CA MET A 1 -10.70 -13.41 3.47
C MET A 1 -10.86 -11.91 3.32
N ASP A 2 -10.80 -11.14 4.41
CA ASP A 2 -10.88 -9.68 4.35
C ASP A 2 -9.54 -9.06 3.89
N ALA A 3 -9.56 -7.77 3.55
CA ALA A 3 -8.41 -7.07 2.99
C ALA A 3 -7.21 -7.01 3.96
N TYR A 4 -7.47 -6.85 5.27
CA TYR A 4 -6.41 -6.83 6.28
C TYR A 4 -5.73 -8.20 6.40
N THR A 5 -6.51 -9.28 6.51
CA THR A 5 -5.97 -10.65 6.56
C THR A 5 -5.18 -10.98 5.30
N LEU A 6 -5.66 -10.54 4.12
CA LEU A 6 -4.92 -10.71 2.87
C LEU A 6 -3.58 -9.97 2.91
N TRP A 7 -3.58 -8.68 3.27
CA TRP A 7 -2.35 -7.86 3.36
C TRP A 7 -1.31 -8.47 4.30
N ARG A 8 -1.74 -8.95 5.48
CA ARG A 8 -0.85 -9.61 6.45
C ARG A 8 -0.24 -10.93 5.95
N SER A 9 -0.86 -11.58 4.97
CA SER A 9 -0.43 -12.87 4.44
C SER A 9 0.41 -12.77 3.16
N LEU A 10 0.38 -11.62 2.47
CA LEU A 10 1.10 -11.44 1.21
C LEU A 10 2.58 -11.14 1.46
N PRO A 11 3.48 -11.69 0.63
CA PRO A 11 4.87 -11.29 0.64
C PRO A 11 5.00 -9.85 0.14
N PHE A 12 5.93 -9.11 0.74
CA PHE A 12 6.28 -7.78 0.26
C PHE A 12 6.82 -7.86 -1.20
N PRO A 13 6.40 -6.97 -2.12
CA PRO A 13 6.73 -7.09 -3.52
C PRO A 13 8.24 -6.92 -3.78
N ARG A 14 8.72 -7.61 -4.82
CA ARG A 14 10.10 -7.49 -5.29
C ARG A 14 10.30 -6.16 -6.04
N SER A 15 11.55 -5.74 -6.16
CA SER A 15 11.95 -4.68 -7.09
C SER A 15 12.53 -5.29 -8.36
N GLY A 16 12.42 -4.55 -9.45
CA GLY A 16 13.13 -4.82 -10.69
C GLY A 16 14.52 -4.19 -10.73
N PRO A 17 15.24 -4.41 -11.84
CA PRO A 17 16.58 -3.84 -12.04
C PRO A 17 16.57 -2.35 -12.38
N LEU A 18 15.40 -1.79 -12.71
CA LEU A 18 15.24 -0.36 -13.01
C LEU A 18 15.21 0.45 -11.72
N GLU A 19 15.91 1.60 -11.71
CA GLU A 19 15.96 2.52 -10.59
C GLU A 19 14.56 2.91 -10.10
N GLU A 20 13.66 3.25 -11.01
CA GLU A 20 12.27 3.60 -10.67
C GLU A 20 11.55 2.48 -9.90
N SER A 21 11.79 1.21 -10.23
CA SER A 21 11.21 0.07 -9.53
C SER A 21 11.76 -0.10 -8.11
N ILE A 22 13.02 0.27 -7.88
CA ILE A 22 13.66 0.28 -6.56
C ILE A 22 13.09 1.41 -5.71
N THR A 23 12.92 2.60 -6.30
CA THR A 23 12.32 3.76 -5.62
C THR A 23 10.88 3.45 -5.22
N ILE A 24 10.05 2.97 -6.15
CA ILE A 24 8.67 2.52 -5.87
C ILE A 24 8.65 1.49 -4.74
N ARG A 25 9.56 0.51 -4.74
CA ARG A 25 9.62 -0.48 -3.67
C ARG A 25 9.93 0.16 -2.31
N SER A 26 10.79 1.17 -2.28
CA SER A 26 11.11 1.92 -1.05
C SER A 26 9.90 2.72 -0.56
N ASP A 27 9.17 3.36 -1.48
CA ASP A 27 7.95 4.09 -1.16
C ASP A 27 6.85 3.15 -0.62
N LEU A 28 6.72 1.96 -1.19
CA LEU A 28 5.82 0.92 -0.66
C LEU A 28 6.21 0.47 0.75
N ALA A 29 7.50 0.45 1.09
CA ALA A 29 7.94 0.09 2.43
C ALA A 29 7.58 1.19 3.45
N LEU A 30 7.69 2.45 3.03
CA LEU A 30 7.27 3.59 3.83
C LEU A 30 5.75 3.61 4.03
N ALA A 31 4.98 3.35 2.97
CA ALA A 31 3.53 3.22 3.06
C ALA A 31 3.13 2.08 4.01
N ASP A 32 3.80 0.92 3.90
CA ASP A 32 3.55 -0.23 4.78
C ASP A 32 3.77 0.14 6.26
N GLU A 33 4.84 0.88 6.57
CA GLU A 33 5.10 1.40 7.92
C GLU A 33 3.94 2.26 8.43
N TYR A 34 3.43 3.19 7.62
CA TYR A 34 2.28 4.02 8.00
C TYR A 34 1.00 3.20 8.19
N VAL A 35 0.76 2.21 7.32
CA VAL A 35 -0.40 1.31 7.39
C VAL A 35 -0.33 0.35 8.59
N THR A 36 0.84 0.13 9.21
CA THR A 36 0.91 -0.67 10.46
C THR A 36 0.06 -0.14 11.62
N THR A 37 -0.37 1.13 11.58
CA THR A 37 -1.35 1.68 12.52
C THR A 37 -2.66 0.89 12.52
N VAL A 38 -3.07 0.34 11.37
CA VAL A 38 -4.24 -0.53 11.22
C VAL A 38 -4.14 -1.79 12.08
N ILE A 39 -2.94 -2.34 12.28
CA ILE A 39 -2.72 -3.52 13.13
C ILE A 39 -3.15 -3.21 14.57
N ARG A 40 -2.80 -2.03 15.10
CA ARG A 40 -3.19 -1.64 16.46
C ARG A 40 -4.69 -1.46 16.60
N PHE A 41 -5.35 -0.98 15.55
CA PHE A 41 -6.80 -0.87 15.51
C PHE A 41 -7.47 -2.24 15.52
N VAL A 42 -7.06 -3.14 14.64
CA VAL A 42 -7.64 -4.50 14.54
C VAL A 42 -7.36 -5.31 15.81
N GLU A 43 -6.14 -5.26 16.34
CA GLU A 43 -5.74 -6.09 17.49
C GLU A 43 -6.18 -5.51 18.84
N ARG A 44 -6.33 -4.18 18.96
CA ARG A 44 -6.49 -3.50 20.25
C ARG A 44 -7.61 -2.46 20.27
N GLY A 45 -8.29 -2.22 19.16
CA GLY A 45 -9.32 -1.17 19.04
C GLY A 45 -8.77 0.25 19.15
N ILE A 46 -7.45 0.47 18.96
CA ILE A 46 -6.85 1.80 19.09
C ILE A 46 -6.88 2.50 17.74
N PHE A 47 -7.80 3.47 17.59
CA PHE A 47 -7.82 4.34 16.42
C PHE A 47 -6.80 5.47 16.58
N LYS A 48 -5.70 5.37 15.83
CA LYS A 48 -4.67 6.42 15.74
C LYS A 48 -4.08 6.40 14.32
N PRO A 49 -4.68 7.13 13.38
CA PRO A 49 -4.18 7.16 12.01
C PRO A 49 -2.77 7.73 11.93
N ALA A 50 -2.06 7.40 10.86
CA ALA A 50 -0.78 8.01 10.55
C ALA A 50 -0.96 9.51 10.30
N VAL A 51 0.07 10.30 10.63
CA VAL A 51 0.06 11.76 10.44
C VAL A 51 0.07 12.15 8.96
N PRO A 52 0.87 11.50 8.08
CA PRO A 52 0.82 11.78 6.64
C PRO A 52 -0.50 11.35 6.00
N ASP A 53 -0.85 12.00 4.89
CA ASP A 53 -1.94 11.54 4.03
C ASP A 53 -1.51 10.28 3.26
N VAL A 54 -1.74 9.13 3.88
CA VAL A 54 -1.34 7.82 3.33
C VAL A 54 -2.11 7.48 2.06
N LEU A 55 -3.36 7.92 1.92
CA LEU A 55 -4.16 7.63 0.72
C LEU A 55 -3.60 8.39 -0.48
N ALA A 56 -3.38 9.70 -0.34
CA ALA A 56 -2.76 10.50 -1.39
C ALA A 56 -1.37 9.96 -1.76
N PHE A 57 -0.57 9.57 -0.77
CA PHE A 57 0.74 8.98 -1.01
C PHE A 57 0.66 7.66 -1.80
N LEU A 58 -0.31 6.80 -1.49
CA LEU A 58 -0.53 5.55 -2.23
C LEU A 58 -1.03 5.78 -3.65
N GLU A 59 -1.86 6.79 -3.88
CA GLU A 59 -2.30 7.22 -5.21
C GLU A 59 -1.12 7.67 -6.07
N GLU A 60 -0.22 8.51 -5.53
CA GLU A 60 1.01 8.91 -6.23
C GLU A 60 1.91 7.72 -6.61
N VAL A 61 2.02 6.74 -5.70
CA VAL A 61 2.78 5.50 -5.95
C VAL A 61 2.11 4.66 -7.05
N LEU A 62 0.78 4.54 -7.04
CA LEU A 62 0.03 3.83 -8.09
C LEU A 62 0.26 4.44 -9.47
N GLU A 63 0.15 5.77 -9.60
CA GLU A 63 0.39 6.48 -10.87
C GLU A 63 1.84 6.28 -11.39
N ARG A 64 2.81 6.20 -10.49
CA ARG A 64 4.21 5.92 -10.86
C ARG A 64 4.41 4.47 -11.32
N ILE A 65 3.73 3.52 -10.69
CA ILE A 65 3.74 2.11 -11.11
C ILE A 65 3.10 1.95 -12.49
N GLU A 66 1.99 2.62 -12.76
CA GLU A 66 1.33 2.60 -14.08
C GLU A 66 2.26 3.13 -15.16
N ARG A 67 2.91 4.28 -14.93
CA ARG A 67 3.92 4.83 -15.86
C ARG A 67 5.12 3.90 -16.04
N LEU A 68 5.57 3.20 -14.99
CA LEU A 68 6.64 2.22 -15.08
C LEU A 68 6.22 1.02 -15.96
N SER A 69 4.98 0.56 -15.82
CA SER A 69 4.43 -0.54 -16.62
C SER A 69 4.34 -0.19 -18.09
N ASP A 70 3.87 1.02 -18.42
CA ASP A 70 3.68 1.48 -19.80
C ASP A 70 5.00 1.63 -20.58
N ASN A 71 6.08 1.99 -19.88
CA ASN A 71 7.39 2.23 -20.47
C ASN A 71 8.33 1.01 -20.38
N GLY A 72 7.90 -0.06 -19.72
CA GLY A 72 8.71 -1.24 -19.39
C GLY A 72 8.55 -2.42 -20.34
N GLY A 73 9.55 -3.32 -20.32
CA GLY A 73 9.44 -4.64 -20.96
C GLY A 73 8.62 -5.64 -20.13
N PRO A 74 8.41 -6.88 -20.62
CA PRO A 74 7.56 -7.87 -19.95
C PRO A 74 7.94 -8.16 -18.49
N GLU A 75 9.24 -8.19 -18.17
CA GLU A 75 9.72 -8.37 -16.79
C GLU A 75 9.32 -7.19 -15.88
N THR A 76 9.49 -5.96 -16.38
CA THR A 76 9.06 -4.74 -15.68
C THR A 76 7.55 -4.73 -15.46
N GLN A 77 6.75 -5.15 -16.44
CA GLN A 77 5.30 -5.21 -16.33
C GLN A 77 4.83 -6.19 -15.24
N GLU A 78 5.49 -7.35 -15.11
CA GLU A 78 5.15 -8.32 -14.06
C GLU A 78 5.47 -7.77 -12.66
N ILE A 79 6.62 -7.11 -12.51
CA ILE A 79 7.01 -6.46 -11.26
C ILE A 79 6.06 -5.31 -10.93
N ALA A 80 5.76 -4.45 -11.91
CA ALA A 80 4.80 -3.36 -11.76
C ALA A 80 3.42 -3.89 -11.34
N ARG A 81 2.95 -4.99 -11.92
CA ARG A 81 1.69 -5.64 -11.52
C ARG A 81 1.70 -6.08 -10.05
N SER A 82 2.79 -6.70 -9.59
CA SER A 82 2.94 -7.09 -8.19
C SER A 82 2.97 -5.89 -7.24
N GLN A 83 3.70 -4.84 -7.61
CA GLN A 83 3.79 -3.59 -6.84
C GLN A 83 2.43 -2.88 -6.78
N HIS A 84 1.72 -2.80 -7.92
CA HIS A 84 0.40 -2.22 -8.04
C HIS A 84 -0.62 -2.95 -7.16
N ALA A 85 -0.65 -4.28 -7.23
CA ALA A 85 -1.57 -5.08 -6.42
C ALA A 85 -1.34 -4.87 -4.92
N TYR A 86 -0.07 -4.74 -4.49
CA TYR A 86 0.27 -4.47 -3.10
C TYR A 86 -0.16 -3.05 -2.66
N ALA A 87 0.14 -2.03 -3.49
CA ALA A 87 -0.25 -0.64 -3.24
C ALA A 87 -1.77 -0.48 -3.15
N ALA A 88 -2.51 -1.05 -4.10
CA ALA A 88 -3.96 -1.00 -4.14
C ALA A 88 -4.59 -1.71 -2.93
N LEU A 89 -4.00 -2.82 -2.48
CA LEU A 89 -4.47 -3.49 -1.27
C LEU A 89 -4.24 -2.64 -0.02
N MET A 90 -3.07 -2.03 0.13
CA MET A 90 -2.80 -1.10 1.23
C MET A 90 -3.77 0.08 1.22
N HIS A 91 -4.08 0.62 0.04
CA HIS A 91 -5.05 1.70 -0.11
C HIS A 91 -6.44 1.29 0.40
N VAL A 92 -6.93 0.12 -0.01
CA VAL A 92 -8.21 -0.42 0.48
C VAL A 92 -8.18 -0.68 1.99
N VAL A 93 -7.10 -1.23 2.52
CA VAL A 93 -6.95 -1.51 3.96
C VAL A 93 -7.00 -0.22 4.77
N TYR A 94 -6.25 0.80 4.34
CA TYR A 94 -6.17 2.07 5.06
C TYR A 94 -7.46 2.89 4.95
N SER A 95 -8.08 2.94 3.77
CA SER A 95 -9.38 3.61 3.56
C SER A 95 -10.46 3.02 4.49
N LYS A 96 -10.58 1.70 4.56
CA LYS A 96 -11.54 1.04 5.46
C LYS A 96 -11.24 1.27 6.94
N PHE A 97 -9.97 1.38 7.31
CA PHE A 97 -9.57 1.73 8.67
C PHE A 97 -10.02 3.16 9.04
N LEU A 98 -9.85 4.12 8.13
CA LEU A 98 -10.32 5.49 8.35
C LEU A 98 -11.84 5.57 8.45
N GLU A 99 -12.57 4.87 7.57
CA GLU A 99 -14.03 4.77 7.61
C GLU A 99 -14.51 4.21 8.96
N ALA A 100 -13.94 3.09 9.39
CA ALA A 100 -14.31 2.45 10.65
C ALA A 100 -13.98 3.32 11.88
N GLY A 101 -12.92 4.12 11.84
CA GLY A 101 -12.58 5.06 12.89
C GLY A 101 -13.53 6.26 12.96
N ALA A 102 -13.91 6.81 11.81
CA ALA A 102 -14.87 7.92 11.73
C ALA A 102 -16.24 7.53 12.30
N GLU A 103 -16.67 6.28 12.11
CA GLU A 103 -17.90 5.73 12.70
C GLU A 103 -17.83 5.56 14.23
N GLN A 104 -16.63 5.45 14.82
CA GLN A 104 -16.46 5.33 16.28
C GLN A 104 -16.41 6.68 17.00
N GLU A 105 -16.10 7.75 16.28
CA GLU A 105 -16.03 9.12 16.82
C GLU A 105 -17.32 9.94 16.63
N GLY A 106 -18.28 9.44 15.82
CA GLY A 106 -19.59 10.06 15.56
C GLY A 106 -20.72 9.52 16.44
#